data_AF-A0A9X0ASK6-F1
#
_entry.id   AF-A0A9X0ASK6-F1
#
_cell.length_a   1.000
_cell.length_b   1.000
_cell.length_c   1.000
_cell.angle_alpha   90.00
_cell.angle_beta   90.00
_cell.angle_gamma   90.00
#
_symmetry.space_group_name_H-M   'P 1'
#
loop_
_entity.id
_entity.type
_entity.pdbx_description
1 polymer ?
#
loop_
_entity_poly.entity_id
_entity_poly.type
_entity_poly.pdbx_seq_one_letter_code
_entity_poly.pdbx_strand_id
1 'polypeptide(L)'
;MTSTYPTYIYKILPSDAEPSSPLPEALPVSDLDKRDGFVHCSTSKQLLGTLNAFFSHESHVYILRIKYEKVAPYIKWENAVGKQPEEVGGCWDTEGKAGFFPHIYNGLKVGKEEVDDVGEWKRGNEGWSGEGWCWGEVDCPV
;
A
#
# COMPACT_ATOMS: atom_id res chain seq x y z
N MET A 1 -6.24 -23.08 -11.99
CA MET A 1 -7.21 -21.97 -11.84
C MET A 1 -6.40 -20.77 -11.40
N THR A 2 -6.28 -19.74 -12.21
CA THR A 2 -5.64 -18.49 -11.77
C THR A 2 -6.55 -17.83 -10.75
N SER A 3 -6.05 -17.61 -9.53
CA SER A 3 -6.76 -16.83 -8.51
C SER A 3 -7.18 -15.50 -9.12
N THR A 4 -8.45 -15.09 -8.93
CA THR A 4 -8.94 -13.76 -9.32
C THR A 4 -8.40 -12.64 -8.42
N TYR A 5 -7.77 -13.00 -7.31
CA TYR A 5 -7.20 -12.09 -6.32
C TYR A 5 -5.67 -12.11 -6.36
N PRO A 6 -5.02 -10.98 -6.05
CA PRO A 6 -3.57 -10.90 -6.04
C PRO A 6 -2.98 -11.76 -4.93
N THR A 7 -1.73 -12.21 -5.11
CA THR A 7 -0.98 -12.90 -4.04
C THR A 7 -0.65 -11.92 -2.91
N TYR A 8 -0.28 -10.70 -3.27
CA TYR A 8 0.12 -9.66 -2.34
C TYR A 8 -0.64 -8.35 -2.57
N ILE A 9 -0.82 -7.62 -1.48
CA ILE A 9 -1.15 -6.20 -1.49
C ILE A 9 -0.09 -5.46 -0.68
N TYR A 10 -0.01 -4.16 -0.88
CA TYR A 10 1.14 -3.38 -0.44
C TYR A 10 0.69 -2.17 0.38
N LYS A 11 1.39 -1.93 1.49
CA LYS A 11 1.27 -0.71 2.28
C LYS A 11 2.56 0.09 2.15
N ILE A 12 2.43 1.36 1.81
CA ILE A 12 3.55 2.31 1.75
C ILE A 12 3.68 2.99 3.11
N LEU A 13 4.90 3.09 3.60
CA LEU A 13 5.29 3.85 4.79
C LEU A 13 6.28 4.96 4.37
N PRO A 14 6.15 6.18 4.94
CA PRO A 14 7.09 7.27 4.68
C PRO A 14 8.51 6.93 5.15
N SER A 15 9.48 7.73 4.71
CA SER A 15 10.92 7.47 4.97
C SER A 15 11.30 7.51 6.45
N ASP A 16 10.52 8.21 7.28
CA ASP A 16 10.72 8.36 8.72
C ASP A 16 10.02 7.26 9.55
N ALA A 17 9.29 6.35 8.90
CA ALA A 17 8.51 5.28 9.53
C ALA A 17 9.09 3.89 9.28
N GLU A 18 10.41 3.74 9.43
CA GLU A 18 11.10 2.46 9.31
C GLU A 18 10.48 1.38 10.23
N PRO A 19 10.04 0.23 9.68
CA PRO A 19 9.53 -0.87 10.49
C PRO A 19 10.61 -1.47 11.38
N SER A 20 10.28 -1.71 12.64
CA SER A 20 11.16 -2.46 13.53
C SER A 20 11.37 -3.91 13.05
N SER A 21 12.56 -4.46 13.34
CA SER A 21 12.90 -5.86 13.10
C SER A 21 13.28 -6.54 14.42
N PRO A 22 12.55 -7.58 14.88
CA PRO A 22 11.40 -8.21 14.21
C PRO A 22 10.16 -7.31 14.18
N LEU A 23 9.25 -7.57 13.24
CA LEU A 23 8.00 -6.84 13.13
C LEU A 23 7.14 -7.00 14.40
N PRO A 24 6.44 -5.94 14.84
CA PRO A 24 5.52 -6.02 15.97
C PRO A 24 4.23 -6.75 15.58
N GLU A 25 3.37 -7.01 16.57
CA GLU A 25 2.02 -7.56 16.31
C GLU A 25 1.13 -6.60 15.53
N ALA A 26 1.32 -5.30 15.71
CA ALA A 26 0.68 -4.26 14.93
C ALA A 26 1.68 -3.14 14.68
N LEU A 27 1.86 -2.77 13.41
CA LEU A 27 2.68 -1.64 13.00
C LEU A 27 1.97 -0.32 13.33
N PRO A 28 2.73 0.76 13.59
CA PRO A 28 2.16 2.10 13.67
C PRO A 28 1.34 2.40 12.41
N VAL A 29 0.13 2.91 12.61
CA VAL A 29 -0.78 3.28 11.51
C VAL A 29 -0.65 4.75 11.18
N SER A 30 -0.78 5.08 9.90
CA SER A 30 -0.73 6.47 9.44
C SER A 30 -1.93 7.26 9.98
N ASP A 31 -1.81 8.58 10.06
CA ASP A 31 -2.94 9.43 10.48
C ASP A 31 -4.12 9.34 9.52
N LEU A 32 -3.85 9.07 8.23
CA LEU A 32 -4.86 8.80 7.22
C LEU A 32 -5.65 7.51 7.54
N ASP A 33 -4.97 6.43 7.89
CA ASP A 33 -5.62 5.16 8.27
C ASP A 33 -6.43 5.32 9.57
N LYS A 34 -5.93 6.09 10.54
CA LYS A 34 -6.66 6.39 11.79
C LYS A 34 -7.94 7.17 11.51
N ARG A 35 -7.86 8.19 10.64
CA ARG A 35 -8.99 9.04 10.25
C ARG A 35 -10.08 8.21 9.57
N ASP A 36 -9.68 7.34 8.64
CA ASP A 36 -10.62 6.62 7.79
C ASP A 36 -11.09 5.29 8.41
N GLY A 37 -10.37 4.79 9.43
CA GLY A 37 -10.75 3.62 10.21
C GLY A 37 -10.38 2.27 9.56
N PHE A 38 -9.52 2.28 8.55
CA PHE A 38 -8.99 1.10 7.86
C PHE A 38 -7.57 1.35 7.34
N VAL A 39 -6.84 0.28 7.01
CA VAL A 39 -5.50 0.40 6.43
C VAL A 39 -5.60 0.52 4.91
N HIS A 40 -5.18 1.65 4.36
CA HIS A 40 -5.08 1.88 2.92
C HIS A 40 -3.96 1.04 2.33
N CYS A 41 -4.29 0.16 1.38
CA CYS A 41 -3.32 -0.62 0.64
C CYS A 41 -3.46 -0.34 -0.86
N SER A 42 -2.46 -0.80 -1.62
CA SER A 42 -2.43 -0.74 -3.06
C SER A 42 -2.13 -2.13 -3.62
N THR A 43 -2.60 -2.41 -4.83
CA THR A 43 -2.03 -3.47 -5.68
C THR A 43 -0.71 -3.00 -6.28
N SER A 44 0.08 -3.91 -6.85
CA SER A 44 1.33 -3.56 -7.54
C SER A 44 1.12 -2.50 -8.62
N LYS A 45 0.06 -2.63 -9.42
CA LYS A 45 -0.33 -1.67 -10.48
C LYS A 45 -0.72 -0.28 -9.95
N GLN A 46 -1.10 -0.17 -8.68
CA GLN A 46 -1.53 1.09 -8.06
C GLN A 46 -0.39 1.80 -7.32
N LEU A 47 0.73 1.12 -7.07
CA LEU A 47 1.82 1.65 -6.26
C LEU A 47 2.43 2.92 -6.86
N LEU A 48 2.79 2.91 -8.13
CA LEU A 48 3.44 4.07 -8.76
C LEU A 48 2.55 5.30 -8.74
N GLY A 49 1.26 5.15 -9.03
CA GLY A 49 0.32 6.28 -8.95
C GLY A 49 0.20 6.82 -7.53
N THR A 50 0.13 5.92 -6.53
CA THR A 50 0.03 6.30 -5.11
C THR A 50 1.30 7.00 -4.62
N LEU A 51 2.48 6.50 -5.03
CA LEU A 51 3.77 7.11 -4.71
C LEU A 51 3.92 8.49 -5.33
N ASN A 52 3.57 8.64 -6.61
CA ASN A 52 3.65 9.94 -7.29
C ASN A 52 2.65 10.96 -6.75
N ALA A 53 1.50 10.52 -6.23
CA ALA A 53 0.51 11.41 -5.63
C ALA A 53 0.88 11.86 -4.21
N PHE A 54 1.29 10.93 -3.34
CA PHE A 54 1.40 11.19 -1.90
C PHE A 54 2.84 11.22 -1.38
N PHE A 55 3.78 10.59 -2.07
CA PHE A 55 5.17 10.40 -1.62
C PHE A 55 6.18 11.01 -2.62
N SER A 56 5.76 11.95 -3.46
CA SER A 56 6.62 12.56 -4.49
C SER A 56 7.79 13.37 -3.92
N HIS A 57 7.68 13.81 -2.67
CA HIS A 57 8.70 14.55 -1.91
C HIS A 57 9.70 13.64 -1.19
N GLU A 58 9.40 12.34 -1.08
CA GLU A 58 10.24 11.37 -0.39
C GLU A 58 11.39 10.90 -1.29
N SER A 59 12.57 10.72 -0.69
CA SER A 59 13.74 10.15 -1.40
C SER A 59 13.70 8.62 -1.46
N HIS A 60 13.03 8.01 -0.49
CA HIS A 60 12.80 6.58 -0.38
C HIS A 60 11.55 6.35 0.47
N VAL A 61 11.00 5.14 0.41
CA VAL A 61 9.88 4.69 1.24
C VAL A 61 10.12 3.26 1.70
N TYR A 62 9.39 2.82 2.71
CA TYR A 62 9.31 1.39 3.04
C TYR A 62 8.00 0.81 2.51
N ILE A 63 8.08 -0.37 1.92
CA ILE A 63 6.93 -1.12 1.41
C ILE A 63 6.74 -2.36 2.26
N LEU A 64 5.58 -2.50 2.86
CA LEU A 64 5.14 -3.75 3.48
C LEU A 64 4.48 -4.62 2.40
N ARG A 65 5.03 -5.81 2.16
CA ARG A 65 4.38 -6.83 1.33
C ARG A 65 3.49 -7.69 2.21
N ILE A 66 2.17 -7.59 2.02
CA ILE A 66 1.17 -8.26 2.85
C ILE A 66 0.58 -9.43 2.07
N LYS A 67 0.52 -10.63 2.68
CA LYS A 67 -0.12 -11.80 2.06
C LYS A 67 -1.62 -11.58 1.99
N TYR A 68 -2.17 -11.52 0.78
CA TYR A 68 -3.59 -11.29 0.59
C TYR A 68 -4.45 -12.33 1.33
N GLU A 69 -4.06 -13.60 1.29
CA GLU A 69 -4.79 -14.69 1.96
C GLU A 69 -4.95 -14.49 3.48
N LYS A 70 -4.00 -13.80 4.13
CA LYS A 70 -4.03 -13.55 5.59
C LYS A 70 -5.05 -12.48 5.97
N VAL A 71 -5.31 -11.55 5.04
CA VAL A 71 -6.20 -10.40 5.27
C VAL A 71 -7.50 -10.48 4.49
N ALA A 72 -7.65 -11.43 3.57
CA ALA A 72 -8.82 -11.57 2.69
C ALA A 72 -10.18 -11.47 3.41
N PRO A 73 -10.40 -12.08 4.60
CA PRO A 73 -11.66 -11.93 5.33
C PRO A 73 -11.99 -10.49 5.77
N TYR A 74 -10.98 -9.62 5.83
CA TYR A 74 -11.07 -8.24 6.29
C TYR A 74 -10.94 -7.22 5.15
N ILE A 75 -10.73 -7.67 3.91
CA ILE A 75 -10.56 -6.78 2.77
C ILE A 75 -11.91 -6.31 2.23
N LYS A 76 -12.00 -5.01 1.98
CA LYS A 76 -12.97 -4.45 1.04
C LYS A 76 -12.23 -3.83 -0.14
N TRP A 77 -12.70 -4.15 -1.34
CA TRP A 77 -12.27 -3.50 -2.56
C TRP A 77 -13.20 -2.34 -2.83
N GLU A 78 -12.71 -1.10 -2.69
CA GLU A 78 -13.54 0.09 -2.77
C GLU A 78 -13.05 1.03 -3.87
N ASN A 79 -14.00 1.66 -4.54
CA ASN A 79 -13.72 2.65 -5.57
C ASN A 79 -13.77 4.05 -4.96
N ALA A 80 -12.85 4.91 -5.38
CA ALA A 80 -12.78 6.31 -4.97
C ALA A 80 -13.34 7.28 -6.04
N VAL A 81 -13.97 6.79 -7.12
CA VAL A 81 -14.62 7.64 -8.13
C VAL A 81 -15.50 8.69 -7.47
N GLY A 82 -15.25 9.96 -7.81
CA GLY A 82 -16.01 11.09 -7.31
C GLY A 82 -15.71 11.50 -5.87
N LYS A 83 -14.78 10.82 -5.18
CA LYS A 83 -14.30 11.22 -3.85
C LYS A 83 -13.02 12.03 -3.98
N GLN A 84 -12.92 13.13 -3.23
CA GLN A 84 -11.70 13.89 -3.07
C GLN A 84 -10.76 13.21 -2.04
N PRO A 85 -9.43 13.47 -2.09
CA PRO A 85 -8.47 12.90 -1.14
C PRO A 85 -8.78 13.17 0.35
N GLU A 86 -9.51 14.25 0.65
CA GLU A 86 -9.91 14.61 2.00
C GLU A 86 -11.09 13.77 2.53
N GLU A 87 -11.84 13.12 1.63
CA GLU A 87 -12.98 12.27 1.98
C GLU A 87 -12.54 10.88 2.42
N VAL A 88 -13.37 10.21 3.23
CA VAL A 88 -13.08 8.86 3.74
C VAL A 88 -13.00 7.87 2.59
N GLY A 89 -11.83 7.25 2.44
CA GLY A 89 -11.53 6.35 1.32
C GLY A 89 -11.49 7.06 -0.03
N GLY A 90 -11.21 8.37 -0.04
CA GLY A 90 -10.78 9.08 -1.23
C GLY A 90 -9.36 8.66 -1.64
N CYS A 91 -9.05 8.79 -2.92
CA CYS A 91 -7.69 8.57 -3.43
C CYS A 91 -7.34 9.63 -4.48
N TRP A 92 -6.10 9.57 -4.98
CA TRP A 92 -5.63 10.48 -6.02
C TRP A 92 -6.33 10.27 -7.38
N ASP A 93 -6.87 9.08 -7.61
CA ASP A 93 -7.59 8.70 -8.82
C ASP A 93 -9.09 8.98 -8.69
N THR A 94 -9.44 10.27 -8.68
CA THR A 94 -10.83 10.73 -8.55
C THR A 94 -11.69 10.37 -9.77
N GLU A 95 -11.05 10.04 -10.90
CA GLU A 95 -11.69 9.59 -12.14
C GLU A 95 -11.89 8.07 -12.21
N GLY A 96 -11.30 7.28 -11.30
CA GLY A 96 -11.47 5.82 -11.22
C GLY A 96 -10.70 4.99 -12.24
N LYS A 97 -9.66 5.54 -12.86
CA LYS A 97 -8.82 4.85 -13.85
C LYS A 97 -7.94 3.74 -13.25
N ALA A 98 -7.54 3.89 -12.00
CA ALA A 98 -6.76 2.94 -11.20
C ALA A 98 -7.62 1.83 -10.56
N GLY A 99 -8.95 1.95 -10.65
CA GLY A 99 -9.91 0.92 -10.21
C GLY A 99 -10.11 0.89 -8.70
N PHE A 100 -10.36 -0.32 -8.17
CA PHE A 100 -10.67 -0.51 -6.75
C PHE A 100 -9.40 -0.66 -5.92
N PHE A 101 -9.32 0.07 -4.81
CA PHE A 101 -8.22 -0.03 -3.86
C PHE A 101 -8.58 -1.02 -2.74
N PRO A 102 -7.63 -1.87 -2.30
CA PRO A 102 -7.84 -2.77 -1.18
C PRO A 102 -7.70 -2.04 0.16
N HIS A 103 -8.73 -2.13 1.00
CA HIS A 103 -8.76 -1.57 2.36
C HIS A 103 -8.92 -2.69 3.39
N ILE A 104 -8.07 -2.71 4.41
CA ILE A 104 -8.11 -3.73 5.48
C ILE A 104 -8.90 -3.21 6.69
N TYR A 105 -10.01 -3.88 7.01
CA TYR A 105 -10.90 -3.61 8.14
C TYR A 105 -10.70 -4.62 9.29
N ASN A 106 -9.50 -4.64 9.88
CA ASN A 106 -9.16 -5.54 10.99
C ASN A 106 -8.87 -4.80 12.31
N GLY A 107 -9.37 -3.57 12.43
CA GLY A 107 -9.09 -2.72 13.58
C GLY A 107 -7.68 -2.13 13.59
N LEU A 108 -7.13 -1.85 12.39
CA LEU A 108 -5.81 -1.23 12.22
C LEU A 108 -4.64 -2.09 12.75
N LYS A 109 -4.77 -3.42 12.62
CA LYS A 109 -3.81 -4.39 13.15
C LYS A 109 -3.13 -5.16 12.02
N VAL A 110 -2.12 -4.57 11.41
CA VAL A 110 -1.28 -5.26 10.42
C VAL A 110 0.12 -5.33 10.98
N GLY A 111 0.68 -6.54 11.10
CA GLY A 111 2.00 -6.73 11.68
C GLY A 111 2.64 -8.04 11.22
N LYS A 112 3.42 -8.66 12.10
CA LYS A 112 4.23 -9.86 11.84
C LYS A 112 3.47 -11.06 11.27
N GLU A 113 2.15 -11.15 11.48
CA GLU A 113 1.33 -12.28 11.06
C GLU A 113 0.85 -12.15 9.61
N GLU A 114 0.61 -10.92 9.15
CA GLU A 114 0.09 -10.62 7.81
C GLU A 114 1.21 -10.20 6.83
N VAL A 115 2.24 -9.53 7.33
CA VAL A 115 3.37 -9.03 6.54
C VAL A 115 4.32 -10.19 6.22
N ASP A 116 4.55 -10.42 4.93
CA ASP A 116 5.52 -11.39 4.42
C ASP A 116 6.94 -10.85 4.47
N ASP A 117 7.11 -9.59 4.04
CA ASP A 117 8.42 -8.98 3.88
C ASP A 117 8.32 -7.45 3.86
N VAL A 118 9.45 -6.79 4.10
CA VAL A 118 9.60 -5.33 4.06
C VAL A 118 10.75 -4.96 3.15
N GLY A 119 10.50 -4.03 2.23
CA GLY A 119 11.53 -3.53 1.32
C GLY A 119 11.67 -2.01 1.40
N GLU A 120 12.90 -1.51 1.31
CA GLU A 120 13.20 -0.09 1.10
C GLU A 120 13.21 0.19 -0.42
N TRP A 121 12.32 1.06 -0.89
CA TRP A 121 12.24 1.45 -2.30
C TRP A 121 12.72 2.90 -2.48
N LYS A 122 13.79 3.07 -3.26
CA LYS A 122 14.40 4.38 -3.51
C LYS A 122 13.81 5.04 -4.75
N ARG A 123 13.53 6.34 -4.65
CA ARG A 123 13.06 7.15 -5.76
C ARG A 123 14.22 7.41 -6.73
N GLY A 124 13.99 7.20 -8.02
CA GLY A 124 14.95 7.55 -9.06
C GLY A 124 15.05 9.06 -9.31
N ASN A 125 16.02 9.47 -10.12
CA ASN A 125 16.20 10.88 -10.50
C ASN A 125 14.98 11.44 -11.24
N GLU A 126 14.35 10.63 -12.10
CA GLU A 126 13.20 11.02 -12.90
C GLU A 126 11.85 10.86 -12.17
N GLY A 127 11.84 10.30 -10.95
CA GLY A 127 10.61 10.03 -10.21
C GLY A 127 10.53 8.62 -9.65
N TRP A 128 9.32 8.27 -9.19
CA TRP A 128 8.98 6.90 -8.85
C TRP A 128 8.75 6.09 -10.13
N SER A 129 9.52 5.03 -10.31
CA SER A 129 9.43 4.08 -11.41
C SER A 129 9.68 2.67 -10.87
N GLY A 130 9.53 1.62 -11.71
CA GLY A 130 9.88 0.25 -11.34
C GLY A 130 11.36 0.03 -10.97
N GLU A 131 12.23 1.03 -11.22
CA GLU A 131 13.63 0.99 -10.78
C GLU A 131 13.71 0.95 -9.25
N GLY A 132 14.59 0.10 -8.70
CA GLY A 132 14.78 -0.02 -7.26
C GLY A 132 13.70 -0.83 -6.54
N TRP A 133 12.79 -1.49 -7.26
CA TRP A 133 11.79 -2.37 -6.65
C TRP A 133 12.44 -3.51 -5.85
N CYS A 134 11.95 -3.71 -4.62
CA CYS A 134 12.61 -4.52 -3.59
C CYS A 134 12.63 -6.03 -3.90
N TRP A 135 11.76 -6.49 -4.80
CA TRP A 135 11.52 -7.91 -5.06
C TRP A 135 11.77 -8.33 -6.51
N GLY A 136 12.60 -7.57 -7.24
CA GLY A 136 13.05 -7.92 -8.59
C GLY A 136 11.91 -7.93 -9.61
N GLU A 137 11.67 -9.05 -10.30
CA GLU A 137 10.60 -9.14 -11.29
C GLU A 137 9.22 -9.47 -10.66
N VAL A 138 9.19 -9.92 -9.40
CA VAL A 138 7.96 -10.34 -8.74
C VAL A 138 7.11 -9.11 -8.42
N ASP A 139 5.90 -9.05 -9.00
CA ASP A 139 4.95 -7.95 -8.82
C ASP A 139 5.55 -6.56 -9.06
N CYS A 140 6.58 -6.46 -9.91
CA CYS A 140 7.22 -5.19 -10.23
C CYS A 140 6.19 -4.19 -10.77
N PRO A 141 6.03 -3.02 -10.13
CA PRO A 141 5.07 -2.01 -10.58
C PRO A 141 5.47 -1.44 -11.95
N VAL A 142 4.50 -1.39 -12.87
CA VAL A 142 4.64 -0.88 -14.24
C VAL A 142 3.53 0.10 -14.59
#